data_AF-A0A3D6BZW4-F1
#
_entry.id   AF-A0A3D6BZW4-F1
#
_cell.length_a   1.000
_cell.length_b   1.000
_cell.length_c   1.000
_cell.angle_alpha   90.00
_cell.angle_beta   90.00
_cell.angle_gamma   90.00
#
_symmetry.space_group_name_H-M   'P 1'
#
loop_
_entity.id
_entity.type
_entity.pdbx_description
1 polymer ?
#
loop_
_entity_poly.entity_id
_entity_poly.type
_entity_poly.pdbx_seq_one_letter_code
_entity_poly.pdbx_strand_id
1 'polypeptide(L)'
;MTVRNLLIFQVIKLSFSVEKSLYRYFVHSPQLPGEKSIKLVTFRAFAGAGPLFSKFSENTAKTIEQTFSDRLRAVEERCRQLFGMVGDDASYDLSVRFKALPKVPVIFQFNDKEASLPASSTLMSHASAENYLDKHLLAAVGTYINT
;
A
#
# COMPACT_ATOMS: atom_id res chain seq x y z
N MET A 1 9.82 23.26 -1.28
CA MET A 1 9.15 21.95 -1.48
C MET A 1 7.66 22.18 -1.30
N THR A 2 6.90 22.27 -2.39
CA THR A 2 5.50 22.71 -2.37
C THR A 2 4.60 21.57 -1.89
N VAL A 3 3.63 21.88 -1.03
CA VAL A 3 2.65 20.99 -0.35
C VAL A 3 1.80 20.13 -1.32
N ARG A 4 1.98 20.30 -2.63
CA ARG A 4 1.25 19.66 -3.73
C ARG A 4 1.45 18.15 -3.89
N ASN A 5 2.36 17.51 -3.15
CA ASN A 5 2.64 16.07 -3.27
C ASN A 5 1.97 15.19 -2.18
N LEU A 6 1.12 15.75 -1.32
CA LEU A 6 0.31 14.98 -0.35
C LEU A 6 -1.09 14.64 -0.93
N LEU A 7 -1.15 14.03 -2.11
CA LEU A 7 -2.43 13.90 -2.85
C LEU A 7 -3.28 12.68 -2.49
N ILE A 8 -2.74 11.71 -1.75
CA ILE A 8 -3.58 10.63 -1.20
C ILE A 8 -4.58 11.17 -0.16
N PHE A 9 -4.34 12.34 0.42
CA PHE A 9 -5.22 12.93 1.44
C PHE A 9 -6.38 13.76 0.89
N GLN A 10 -6.41 14.12 -0.40
CA GLN A 10 -7.56 14.86 -0.97
C GLN A 10 -8.79 13.98 -1.18
N VAL A 11 -8.62 12.65 -1.22
CA VAL A 11 -9.72 11.68 -1.37
C VAL A 11 -10.13 11.07 -0.01
N ILE A 12 -9.32 11.28 1.04
CA ILE A 12 -9.51 10.65 2.35
C ILE A 12 -10.12 11.67 3.31
N LYS A 13 -11.35 11.43 3.77
CA LYS A 13 -11.86 12.08 4.98
C LYS A 13 -10.93 11.65 6.13
N LEU A 14 -10.00 12.52 6.51
CA LEU A 14 -8.92 12.22 7.45
C LEU A 14 -9.52 11.71 8.76
N SER A 15 -9.37 10.42 9.05
CA SER A 15 -9.65 9.93 10.39
C SER A 15 -8.56 10.45 11.33
N PHE A 16 -8.88 10.55 12.62
CA PHE A 16 -7.92 10.93 13.67
C PHE A 16 -6.60 10.14 13.61
N SER A 17 -6.66 8.90 13.14
CA SER A 17 -5.49 8.02 12.98
C SER A 17 -4.56 8.49 11.85
N VAL A 18 -5.12 9.03 10.76
CA VAL A 18 -4.33 9.60 9.65
C VAL A 18 -3.64 10.88 10.07
N GLU A 19 -4.33 11.74 10.80
CA GLU A 19 -3.79 13.00 11.32
C GLU A 19 -2.60 12.78 12.27
N LYS A 20 -2.73 11.86 13.24
CA LYS A 20 -1.64 11.50 14.15
C LYS A 20 -0.44 10.90 13.43
N SER A 21 -0.68 10.15 12.35
CA SER A 21 0.39 9.58 11.52
C SER A 21 1.14 10.65 10.76
N LEU A 22 0.43 11.62 10.17
CA LEU A 22 1.00 12.77 9.49
C LEU A 22 1.83 13.64 10.44
N TYR A 23 1.31 13.92 11.64
CA TYR A 23 2.06 14.66 12.66
C TYR A 23 3.38 13.98 13.00
N ARG A 24 3.36 12.66 13.28
CA ARG A 24 4.58 11.89 13.56
C ARG A 24 5.55 11.94 12.38
N TYR A 25 5.05 11.75 11.16
CA TYR A 25 5.85 11.83 9.94
C TYR A 25 6.55 13.18 9.79
N PHE A 26 5.83 14.29 9.95
CA PHE A 26 6.40 15.63 9.78
C PHE A 26 7.38 16.01 10.88
N VAL A 27 7.05 15.69 12.15
CA VAL A 27 7.91 16.01 13.30
C VAL A 27 9.21 15.20 13.29
N HIS A 28 9.15 13.93 12.86
CA HIS A 28 10.31 13.03 12.88
C HIS A 28 11.03 12.97 11.54
N SER A 29 10.78 13.92 10.64
CA SER A 29 11.28 14.04 9.25
C SER A 29 12.27 12.93 8.85
N PRO A 30 11.82 11.90 8.11
CA PRO A 30 12.63 10.72 7.82
C PRO A 30 13.95 11.07 7.14
N GLN A 31 15.08 10.79 7.80
CA GLN A 31 16.34 10.53 7.11
C GLN A 31 16.28 9.06 6.66
N LEU A 32 16.16 8.83 5.35
CA LEU A 32 16.15 7.47 4.81
C LEU A 32 17.56 6.87 4.92
N PRO A 33 17.69 5.56 5.21
CA PRO A 33 18.86 4.82 4.74
C PRO A 33 18.90 4.94 3.21
N GLY A 34 20.07 5.27 2.64
CA GLY A 34 20.23 5.42 1.19
C GLY A 34 19.74 4.19 0.42
N GLU A 35 19.30 4.41 -0.82
CA GLU A 35 18.64 3.48 -1.78
C GLU A 35 19.19 2.05 -1.95
N LYS A 36 20.30 1.68 -1.32
CA LYS A 36 21.10 0.51 -1.69
C LYS A 36 20.62 -0.83 -1.15
N SER A 37 19.76 -0.87 -0.13
CA SER A 37 19.12 -2.13 0.28
C SER A 37 17.88 -1.84 1.12
N ILE A 38 16.74 -2.07 0.48
CA ILE A 38 15.45 -1.78 1.05
C ILE A 38 14.76 -3.12 1.25
N LYS A 39 14.67 -3.54 2.51
CA LYS A 39 13.90 -4.73 2.85
C LYS A 39 12.41 -4.41 2.68
N LEU A 40 11.77 -5.01 1.69
CA LEU A 40 10.32 -5.02 1.55
C LEU A 40 9.72 -6.06 2.48
N VAL A 41 8.63 -5.70 3.14
CA VAL A 41 7.91 -6.58 4.07
C VAL A 41 6.40 -6.42 3.90
N THR A 42 5.66 -7.50 4.13
CA THR A 42 4.20 -7.46 4.21
C THR A 42 3.75 -6.90 5.56
N PHE A 43 2.48 -6.49 5.66
CA PHE A 43 1.94 -5.91 6.90
C PHE A 43 2.15 -6.79 8.15
N ARG A 44 2.13 -8.12 7.99
CA ARG A 44 2.33 -9.07 9.09
C ARG A 44 3.70 -8.96 9.77
N ALA A 45 4.71 -8.51 9.04
CA ALA A 45 6.08 -8.44 9.54
C ALA A 45 6.31 -7.28 10.51
N PHE A 46 5.42 -6.28 10.56
CA PHE A 46 5.55 -5.16 11.48
C PHE A 46 5.24 -5.59 12.91
N ALA A 47 6.06 -5.14 13.86
CA ALA A 47 5.94 -5.52 15.26
C ALA A 47 4.55 -5.16 15.81
N GLY A 48 3.80 -6.14 16.33
CA GLY A 48 2.45 -5.93 16.87
C GLY A 48 1.38 -5.66 15.81
N ALA A 49 1.58 -6.08 14.56
CA ALA A 49 0.55 -6.06 13.51
C ALA A 49 -0.50 -7.18 13.65
N GLY A 50 -0.22 -8.24 14.43
CA GLY A 50 -1.06 -9.44 14.56
C GLY A 50 -2.57 -9.16 14.72
N PRO A 51 -3.00 -8.35 15.71
CA PRO A 51 -4.42 -8.04 15.91
C PRO A 51 -5.08 -7.22 14.79
N LEU A 52 -4.28 -6.47 14.02
CA LEU A 52 -4.76 -5.65 12.90
C LEU A 52 -4.71 -6.42 11.56
N PHE A 53 -3.85 -7.42 11.46
CA PHE A 53 -3.62 -8.19 10.24
C PHE A 53 -4.87 -8.94 9.79
N SER A 54 -5.52 -9.65 10.71
CA SER A 54 -6.74 -10.42 10.41
C SER A 54 -7.94 -9.53 10.09
N LYS A 55 -8.04 -8.35 10.72
CA LYS A 55 -9.13 -7.40 10.46
C LYS A 55 -8.95 -6.63 9.15
N PHE A 56 -7.72 -6.25 8.81
CA PHE A 56 -7.47 -5.30 7.73
C PHE A 56 -6.76 -5.92 6.52
N SER A 57 -5.56 -6.48 6.69
CA SER A 57 -4.77 -6.91 5.52
C SER A 57 -5.30 -8.18 4.87
N GLU A 58 -5.68 -9.19 5.65
CA GLU A 58 -6.19 -10.45 5.07
C GLU A 58 -7.55 -10.24 4.40
N ASN A 59 -8.44 -9.47 5.02
CA ASN A 59 -9.74 -9.13 4.43
C ASN A 59 -9.59 -8.23 3.20
N THR A 60 -8.64 -7.30 3.23
CA THR A 60 -8.38 -6.42 2.08
C THR A 60 -7.83 -7.19 0.89
N ALA A 61 -6.78 -7.99 1.09
CA ALA A 61 -6.19 -8.79 0.01
C ALA A 61 -7.24 -9.71 -0.63
N LYS A 62 -7.99 -10.45 0.19
CA LYS A 62 -9.08 -11.30 -0.32
C LYS A 62 -10.17 -10.51 -1.04
N THR A 63 -10.52 -9.32 -0.56
CA THR A 63 -11.51 -8.48 -1.23
C THR A 63 -11.00 -8.02 -2.60
N ILE A 64 -9.75 -7.59 -2.72
CA ILE A 64 -9.13 -7.22 -4.01
C ILE A 64 -9.16 -8.42 -4.95
N GLU A 65 -8.67 -9.57 -4.49
CA GLU A 65 -8.62 -10.82 -5.26
C GLU A 65 -9.99 -11.21 -5.80
N GLN A 66 -11.01 -11.18 -4.95
CA GLN A 66 -12.39 -11.51 -5.34
C GLN A 66 -13.02 -10.45 -6.26
N THR A 67 -12.76 -9.17 -6.02
CA THR A 67 -13.36 -8.06 -6.77
C THR A 67 -12.80 -7.96 -8.20
N PHE A 68 -11.51 -8.27 -8.35
CA PHE A 68 -10.76 -8.05 -9.59
C PHE A 68 -10.31 -9.32 -10.30
N SER A 69 -10.76 -10.51 -9.88
CA SER A 69 -10.52 -11.75 -10.63
C SER A 69 -11.10 -11.66 -12.04
N ASP A 70 -10.31 -12.01 -13.06
CA ASP A 70 -10.51 -11.79 -14.51
C ASP A 70 -10.64 -10.32 -14.92
N ARG A 71 -10.17 -9.38 -14.09
CA ARG A 71 -10.36 -7.95 -14.28
C ARG A 71 -9.06 -7.17 -14.08
N LEU A 72 -7.94 -7.72 -14.56
CA LEU A 72 -6.61 -7.09 -14.51
C LEU A 72 -6.62 -5.61 -14.92
N ARG A 73 -7.29 -5.27 -16.03
CA ARG A 73 -7.40 -3.86 -16.48
C ARG A 73 -8.11 -2.96 -15.48
N ALA A 74 -9.16 -3.46 -14.82
CA ALA A 74 -9.94 -2.67 -13.88
C ALA A 74 -9.14 -2.37 -12.60
N VAL A 75 -8.36 -3.35 -12.10
CA VAL A 75 -7.48 -3.10 -10.94
C VAL A 75 -6.34 -2.15 -11.29
N GLU A 76 -5.78 -2.25 -12.51
CA GLU A 76 -4.78 -1.29 -12.99
C GLU A 76 -5.34 0.13 -13.06
N GLU A 77 -6.50 0.32 -13.70
CA GLU A 77 -7.19 1.61 -13.78
C GLU A 77 -7.47 2.17 -12.39
N ARG A 78 -7.93 1.33 -11.46
CA ARG A 78 -8.20 1.74 -10.09
C ARG A 78 -6.94 2.20 -9.37
N CYS A 79 -5.86 1.44 -9.53
CA CYS A 79 -4.55 1.80 -9.02
C CYS A 79 -4.06 3.14 -9.58
N ARG A 80 -4.25 3.40 -10.89
CA ARG A 80 -3.90 4.67 -11.52
C ARG A 80 -4.74 5.85 -11.01
N GLN A 81 -6.04 5.66 -10.77
CA GLN A 81 -6.90 6.66 -10.15
C GLN A 81 -6.44 7.03 -8.74
N LEU A 82 -5.83 6.08 -8.02
CA LEU A 82 -5.21 6.27 -6.72
C LEU A 82 -3.74 6.77 -6.84
N PHE A 83 -3.36 7.31 -8.00
CA PHE A 83 -2.03 7.83 -8.31
C PHE A 83 -0.91 6.78 -8.19
N GLY A 84 -1.26 5.50 -8.37
CA GLY A 84 -0.31 4.39 -8.47
C GLY A 84 0.52 4.48 -9.74
N MET A 85 1.80 4.17 -9.61
CA MET A 85 2.76 4.11 -10.72
C MET A 85 2.95 2.65 -11.10
N VAL A 86 2.41 2.25 -12.24
CA VAL A 86 2.61 0.89 -12.78
C VAL A 86 4.09 0.70 -13.11
N GLY A 87 4.67 -0.37 -12.60
CA GLY A 87 6.04 -0.80 -12.84
C GLY A 87 6.09 -1.97 -13.82
N ASP A 88 7.31 -2.36 -14.17
CA ASP A 88 7.60 -3.39 -15.17
C ASP A 88 8.28 -4.60 -14.52
N ASP A 89 7.56 -5.23 -13.58
CA ASP A 89 8.02 -6.46 -12.91
C ASP A 89 7.32 -7.66 -13.54
N ALA A 90 8.04 -8.35 -14.43
CA ALA A 90 7.54 -9.48 -15.20
C ALA A 90 7.14 -10.72 -14.35
N SER A 91 7.42 -10.70 -13.05
CA SER A 91 6.99 -11.77 -12.14
C SER A 91 5.51 -11.65 -11.76
N TYR A 92 4.85 -10.55 -12.12
CA TYR A 92 3.47 -10.27 -11.78
C TYR A 92 2.69 -9.73 -12.98
N ASP A 93 1.40 -10.07 -13.07
CA ASP A 93 0.51 -9.49 -14.09
C ASP A 93 0.34 -7.97 -13.92
N LEU A 94 0.41 -7.50 -12.67
CA LEU A 94 0.41 -6.09 -12.34
C LEU A 94 1.30 -5.80 -11.12
N SER A 95 2.24 -4.87 -11.29
CA SER A 95 3.07 -4.32 -10.21
C SER A 95 2.88 -2.82 -10.15
N VAL A 96 2.52 -2.28 -8.99
CA VAL A 96 2.22 -0.86 -8.78
C VAL A 96 2.97 -0.34 -7.58
N ARG A 97 3.59 0.82 -7.73
CA ARG A 97 4.16 1.59 -6.63
C ARG A 97 3.27 2.78 -6.29
N PHE A 98 2.80 2.83 -5.05
CA PHE A 98 2.16 4.01 -4.47
C PHE A 98 3.16 4.82 -3.64
N LYS A 99 3.07 6.15 -3.74
CA LYS A 99 3.79 7.07 -2.84
C LYS A 99 2.83 7.57 -1.76
N ALA A 100 2.49 6.68 -0.82
CA ALA A 100 1.55 6.97 0.28
C ALA A 100 1.94 8.21 1.09
N LEU A 101 3.24 8.34 1.36
CA LEU A 101 3.90 9.53 1.88
C LEU A 101 5.21 9.73 1.12
N PRO A 102 5.81 10.95 1.13
CA PRO A 102 7.17 11.11 0.64
C PRO A 102 8.06 10.08 1.35
N LYS A 103 8.96 9.42 0.63
CA LYS A 103 9.91 8.44 1.21
C LYS A 103 9.32 7.13 1.77
N VAL A 104 8.01 6.87 1.64
CA VAL A 104 7.41 5.58 2.02
C VAL A 104 6.70 4.95 0.81
N PRO A 105 7.43 4.21 -0.03
CA PRO A 105 6.81 3.50 -1.14
C PRO A 105 6.04 2.28 -0.60
N VAL A 106 4.79 2.16 -1.06
CA VAL A 106 3.98 0.95 -0.91
C VAL A 106 3.99 0.24 -2.27
N ILE A 107 4.32 -1.04 -2.28
CA ILE A 107 4.31 -1.88 -3.47
C ILE A 107 3.08 -2.76 -3.41
N PHE A 108 2.29 -2.74 -4.47
CA PHE A 108 1.17 -3.62 -4.71
C PHE A 108 1.52 -4.55 -5.88
N GLN A 109 1.32 -5.83 -5.68
CA GLN A 109 1.52 -6.86 -6.69
C GLN A 109 0.24 -7.67 -6.80
N PHE A 110 -0.16 -7.96 -8.03
CA PHE A 110 -1.36 -8.70 -8.34
C PHE A 110 -1.08 -9.68 -9.47
N ASN A 111 -1.53 -10.92 -9.28
CA ASN A 111 -1.65 -11.92 -10.33
C ASN A 111 -3.12 -12.21 -10.50
N ASP A 112 -3.58 -12.18 -11.75
CA ASP A 112 -4.93 -12.59 -12.06
C ASP A 112 -5.06 -14.12 -11.88
N LYS A 113 -6.30 -14.60 -11.93
CA LYS A 113 -6.53 -16.04 -11.84
C LYS A 113 -5.97 -16.74 -13.06
N GLU A 114 -5.44 -17.94 -12.82
CA GLU A 114 -5.08 -18.88 -13.87
C GLU A 114 -5.96 -20.13 -13.76
N ALA A 115 -5.84 -21.06 -14.71
CA ALA A 115 -6.70 -22.24 -14.79
C ALA A 115 -6.81 -23.05 -13.48
N SER A 116 -5.76 -23.05 -12.65
CA SER A 116 -5.68 -23.81 -11.40
C SER A 116 -5.33 -22.96 -10.18
N LEU A 117 -5.18 -21.64 -10.33
CA LEU A 117 -4.73 -20.74 -9.26
C LEU A 117 -5.71 -19.57 -9.15
N PRO A 118 -6.24 -19.26 -7.95
CA PRO A 118 -7.04 -18.07 -7.76
C PRO A 118 -6.18 -16.82 -7.97
N ALA A 119 -6.84 -15.69 -8.26
CA ALA A 119 -6.16 -14.40 -8.25
C ALA A 119 -5.49 -14.18 -6.88
N SER A 120 -4.35 -13.51 -6.86
CA SER A 120 -3.59 -13.24 -5.66
C SER A 120 -3.13 -11.80 -5.61
N SER A 121 -3.12 -11.23 -4.42
CA SER A 121 -2.70 -9.85 -4.20
C SER A 121 -1.75 -9.75 -3.01
N THR A 122 -0.74 -8.91 -3.13
CA THR A 122 0.22 -8.66 -2.05
C THR A 122 0.49 -7.17 -1.93
N LEU A 123 0.40 -6.67 -0.71
CA LEU A 123 0.82 -5.32 -0.34
C LEU A 123 2.07 -5.37 0.53
N MET A 124 3.11 -4.70 0.07
CA MET A 124 4.39 -4.58 0.76
C MET A 124 4.75 -3.12 0.99
N SER A 125 5.54 -2.88 2.02
CA SER A 125 6.17 -1.59 2.28
C SER A 125 7.61 -1.83 2.69
N HIS A 126 8.41 -0.78 2.68
CA HIS A 126 9.67 -0.84 3.40
C HIS A 126 9.48 -1.25 4.85
N ALA A 127 10.41 -2.06 5.38
CA ALA A 127 10.51 -2.30 6.82
C ALA A 127 10.59 -0.98 7.61
N SER A 128 11.29 0.04 7.10
CA SER A 128 11.37 1.35 7.74
C SER A 128 10.05 2.12 7.81
N ALA A 129 8.98 1.67 7.14
CA ALA A 129 7.68 2.34 7.18
C ALA A 129 7.09 2.40 8.60
N GLU A 130 7.40 1.44 9.48
CA GLU A 130 6.95 1.44 10.87
C GLU A 130 7.51 2.60 11.71
N ASN A 131 8.62 3.20 11.26
CA ASN A 131 9.20 4.38 11.92
C ASN A 131 8.39 5.66 11.65
N TYR A 132 7.51 5.65 10.65
CA TYR A 132 6.90 6.86 10.12
C TYR A 132 5.37 6.79 10.02
N LEU A 133 4.83 5.58 9.83
CA LEU A 133 3.41 5.35 9.65
C LEU A 133 2.83 4.60 10.84
N ASP A 134 1.65 5.05 11.28
CA ASP A 134 0.82 4.19 12.11
C ASP A 134 0.33 2.99 11.26
N LYS A 135 0.21 1.84 11.91
CA LYS A 135 -0.28 0.60 11.29
C LYS A 135 -1.66 0.76 10.66
N HIS A 136 -2.49 1.65 11.22
CA HIS A 136 -3.80 1.96 10.65
C HIS A 136 -3.70 2.66 9.28
N LEU A 137 -2.67 3.47 9.05
CA LEU A 137 -2.47 4.15 7.76
C LEU A 137 -1.93 3.18 6.69
N LEU A 138 -1.05 2.25 7.08
CA LEU A 138 -0.60 1.15 6.22
C LEU A 138 -1.78 0.25 5.80
N ALA A 139 -2.69 -0.05 6.72
CA ALA A 139 -3.90 -0.82 6.44
C ALA A 139 -4.87 -0.09 5.48
N ALA A 140 -5.06 1.23 5.68
CA ALA A 140 -6.01 2.01 4.91
C ALA A 140 -5.71 2.04 3.39
N VAL A 141 -4.43 2.07 3.00
CA VAL A 141 -4.03 2.10 1.58
C VAL A 141 -4.63 0.92 0.81
N GLY A 142 -4.59 -0.28 1.39
CA GLY A 142 -5.17 -1.44 0.73
C GLY A 142 -6.70 -1.35 0.60
N THR A 143 -7.39 -0.87 1.63
CA THR A 143 -8.86 -0.76 1.60
C THR A 143 -9.39 0.11 0.46
N TYR A 144 -8.65 1.14 0.04
CA TYR A 144 -9.09 2.01 -1.06
C TYR A 144 -8.99 1.36 -2.44
N ILE A 145 -8.11 0.37 -2.62
CA ILE A 145 -8.02 -0.38 -3.88
C ILE A 145 -9.31 -1.18 -4.13
N ASN A 146 -10.03 -1.58 -3.07
CA ASN A 146 -11.24 -2.42 -3.13
C ASN A 146 -12.49 -1.74 -3.73
N THR A 147 -12.51 -0.41 -3.81
CA THR A 147 -13.69 0.39 -4.20
C THR A 147 -13.62 0.80 -5.65
#